data_AF-A0A662DMD1-F1
#
_entry.id   AF-A0A662DMD1-F1
#
_cell.length_a   1.000
_cell.length_b   1.000
_cell.length_c   1.000
_cell.angle_alpha   90.00
_cell.angle_beta   90.00
_cell.angle_gamma   90.00
#
_symmetry.space_group_name_H-M   'P 1'
#
loop_
_entity.id
_entity.type
_entity.pdbx_description
1 polymer ?
#
loop_
_entity_poly.entity_id
_entity_poly.type
_entity_poly.pdbx_seq_one_letter_code
_entity_poly.pdbx_strand_id
1 'polypeptide(L)'
;MADGDRRNRGGWLILRIGSVGCGPNTIISMADPSDLPRTDSGIEIKGLYNSDDLVNWDADAMLGAPGKPPYTRGVYSSMYTGRLWTMRQYSGFGNAQDTNERFKFLLNAGQTGLSCAFDLPTQMGYDSDHPRAEGEVGKVGVAIDSMAD
;
A
#
# COMPACT_ATOMS: atom_id res chain seq x y z
N MET A 1 -34.20 30.69 27.42
CA MET A 1 -34.78 31.31 26.22
C MET A 1 -33.67 31.40 25.18
N ALA A 2 -33.89 30.75 24.02
CA ALA A 2 -33.09 30.69 22.78
C ALA A 2 -31.67 30.05 22.87
N ASP A 3 -31.40 28.88 22.28
CA ASP A 3 -31.36 28.52 20.84
C ASP A 3 -30.09 29.10 20.18
N GLY A 4 -29.24 28.44 19.40
CA GLY A 4 -29.23 27.14 18.74
C GLY A 4 -27.94 27.05 17.89
N ASP A 5 -27.66 25.86 17.39
CA ASP A 5 -26.66 25.47 16.39
C ASP A 5 -26.53 26.45 15.18
N ARG A 6 -25.31 26.61 14.61
CA ARG A 6 -25.02 26.60 13.16
C ARG A 6 -23.58 27.02 12.76
N ARG A 7 -22.89 26.05 12.14
CA ARG A 7 -22.24 26.11 10.80
C ARG A 7 -20.92 26.90 10.59
N ASN A 8 -19.85 26.12 10.38
CA ASN A 8 -19.05 26.04 9.15
C ASN A 8 -18.60 27.36 8.47
N ARG A 9 -17.31 27.71 8.57
CA ARG A 9 -16.55 28.37 7.48
C ARG A 9 -15.11 27.88 7.46
N GLY A 10 -14.77 27.08 6.45
CA GLY A 10 -13.41 26.68 6.15
C GLY A 10 -12.53 27.88 5.78
N GLY A 11 -11.42 28.02 6.51
CA GLY A 11 -10.35 28.93 6.16
C GLY A 11 -9.47 28.30 5.08
N TRP A 12 -9.87 28.43 3.82
CA TRP A 12 -8.95 28.25 2.71
C TRP A 12 -8.00 29.45 2.69
N LEU A 13 -6.72 29.19 2.90
CA LEU A 13 -5.65 30.15 2.73
C LEU A 13 -5.63 30.57 1.25
N ILE A 14 -6.22 31.74 0.96
CA ILE A 14 -6.18 32.35 -0.38
C ILE A 14 -4.73 32.75 -0.62
N LEU A 15 -4.00 31.94 -1.39
CA LEU A 15 -2.77 32.38 -2.04
C LEU A 15 -3.15 33.58 -2.91
N ARG A 16 -2.48 34.72 -2.67
CA ARG A 16 -2.57 35.90 -3.52
C ARG A 16 -2.23 35.51 -4.96
N ILE A 17 -3.24 35.46 -5.82
CA ILE A 17 -3.05 35.48 -7.26
C ILE A 17 -2.55 36.89 -7.59
N GLY A 18 -1.27 36.99 -7.93
CA GLY A 18 -0.73 38.19 -8.57
C GLY A 18 -1.53 38.46 -9.84
N SER A 19 -2.13 39.64 -9.92
CA SER A 19 -2.77 40.17 -11.12
C SER A 19 -1.72 40.25 -12.23
N VAL A 20 -1.68 39.25 -13.11
CA VAL A 20 -1.02 39.36 -14.41
C VAL A 20 -2.09 39.75 -15.41
N GLY A 21 -1.97 40.95 -15.98
CA GLY A 21 -2.93 41.52 -16.91
C GLY A 21 -3.26 40.57 -18.05
N CYS A 22 -4.55 40.29 -18.22
CA CYS A 22 -5.08 39.54 -19.34
C CYS A 22 -5.09 40.47 -20.57
N GLY A 23 -4.02 40.40 -21.36
CA GLY A 23 -4.01 40.91 -22.73
C GLY A 23 -4.53 39.83 -23.69
N PRO A 24 -5.10 40.19 -24.86
CA PRO A 24 -5.75 39.24 -25.79
C PRO A 24 -4.80 38.23 -26.46
N ASN A 25 -3.53 38.17 -26.07
CA ASN A 25 -2.47 37.31 -26.64
C ASN A 25 -1.75 36.44 -25.59
N THR A 26 -2.38 36.11 -24.46
CA THR A 26 -1.80 35.12 -23.54
C THR A 26 -1.98 33.72 -24.11
N ILE A 27 -1.04 33.31 -24.96
CA ILE A 27 -0.75 31.91 -25.24
C ILE A 27 -0.48 31.26 -23.88
N ILE A 28 -1.34 30.32 -23.46
CA ILE A 28 -1.01 29.45 -22.33
C ILE A 28 0.30 28.77 -22.74
N SER A 29 1.40 29.13 -22.08
CA SER A 29 2.68 28.46 -22.27
C SER A 29 2.42 26.99 -21.98
N MET A 30 2.33 26.18 -23.04
CA MET A 30 2.39 24.74 -22.90
C MET A 30 3.70 24.46 -22.15
N ALA A 31 3.63 23.67 -21.07
CA ALA A 31 4.82 23.20 -20.40
C ALA A 31 5.78 22.63 -21.45
N ASP A 32 7.04 23.03 -21.39
CA ASP A 32 8.06 22.52 -22.30
C ASP A 32 8.04 20.97 -22.21
N PRO A 33 7.90 20.24 -23.32
CA PRO A 33 7.94 18.77 -23.31
C PRO A 33 9.22 18.19 -22.69
N SER A 34 10.25 19.02 -22.44
CA SER A 34 11.46 18.65 -21.71
C SER A 34 11.30 18.48 -20.19
N ASP A 35 10.16 18.88 -19.59
CA ASP A 35 9.91 18.82 -18.14
C ASP A 35 8.74 17.90 -17.77
N LEU A 36 8.69 16.71 -18.38
CA LEU A 36 7.67 15.71 -18.03
C LEU A 36 7.87 15.18 -16.60
N PRO A 37 6.78 14.98 -15.83
CA PRO A 37 6.87 14.34 -14.52
C PRO A 37 7.44 12.93 -14.68
N ARG A 38 8.24 12.51 -13.70
CA ARG A 38 8.84 11.17 -13.67
C ARG A 38 8.36 10.40 -12.45
N THR A 39 8.26 9.09 -12.59
CA THR A 39 8.15 8.17 -11.45
C THR A 39 9.45 8.19 -10.62
N ASP A 40 9.42 7.67 -9.40
CA ASP A 40 10.63 7.46 -8.58
C ASP A 40 11.66 6.52 -9.24
N SER A 41 11.22 5.71 -10.20
CA SER A 41 12.10 4.86 -11.03
C SER A 41 12.64 5.58 -12.28
N GLY A 42 12.40 6.88 -12.44
CA GLY A 42 12.92 7.70 -13.54
C GLY A 42 12.13 7.61 -14.85
N ILE A 43 11.05 6.83 -14.89
CA ILE A 43 10.19 6.67 -16.08
C ILE A 43 9.38 7.96 -16.30
N GLU A 44 9.48 8.53 -17.49
CA GLU A 44 8.73 9.72 -17.91
C GLU A 44 7.24 9.41 -18.08
N ILE A 45 6.39 10.30 -17.56
CA ILE A 45 4.94 10.20 -17.61
C ILE A 45 4.43 11.22 -18.63
N LYS A 46 3.90 10.74 -19.76
CA LYS A 46 3.28 11.58 -20.78
C LYS A 46 1.92 12.09 -20.29
N GLY A 47 1.52 13.29 -20.72
CA GLY A 47 0.21 13.84 -20.38
C GLY A 47 -0.97 13.09 -21.01
N LEU A 48 -0.72 12.34 -22.09
CA LEU A 48 -1.68 11.48 -22.76
C LEU A 48 -0.94 10.29 -23.39
N TYR A 49 -1.50 9.10 -23.22
CA TYR A 49 -1.05 7.88 -23.91
C TYR A 49 -2.09 7.48 -24.96
N ASN A 50 -1.64 7.13 -26.15
CA ASN A 50 -2.48 6.70 -27.27
C ASN A 50 -1.85 5.49 -27.99
N SER A 51 -2.41 5.08 -29.13
CA SER A 51 -1.92 3.93 -29.90
C SER A 51 -0.47 4.04 -30.38
N ASP A 52 0.01 5.26 -30.60
CA ASP A 52 1.38 5.53 -31.05
C ASP A 52 2.41 5.26 -29.93
N ASP A 53 1.98 5.10 -28.69
CA ASP A 53 2.84 4.73 -27.57
C ASP A 53 3.06 3.21 -27.46
N LEU A 54 2.35 2.41 -28.27
CA LEU A 54 2.46 0.95 -28.32
C LEU A 54 3.49 0.49 -29.38
N VAL A 55 4.46 1.34 -29.74
CA VAL A 55 5.53 0.97 -30.67
C VAL A 55 6.28 -0.27 -30.15
N ASN A 56 6.40 -1.29 -31.00
CA ASN A 56 6.99 -2.60 -30.67
C ASN A 56 6.25 -3.40 -29.58
N TRP A 57 4.97 -3.11 -29.33
CA TRP A 57 4.16 -3.87 -28.39
C TRP A 57 3.31 -4.92 -29.12
N ASP A 58 3.54 -6.20 -28.78
CA ASP A 58 2.72 -7.33 -29.25
C ASP A 58 1.87 -7.85 -28.09
N ALA A 59 0.55 -7.67 -28.20
CA ALA A 59 -0.40 -8.12 -27.19
C ALA A 59 -0.34 -9.64 -26.96
N ASP A 60 -0.20 -10.44 -28.00
CA ASP A 60 -0.26 -11.89 -27.87
C ASP A 60 1.00 -12.43 -27.18
N ALA A 61 2.16 -11.87 -27.51
CA ALA A 61 3.43 -12.23 -26.89
C ALA A 61 3.63 -11.64 -25.49
N MET A 62 3.21 -10.40 -25.24
CA MET A 62 3.53 -9.65 -24.01
C MET A 62 2.40 -9.63 -22.98
N LEU A 63 1.14 -9.66 -23.42
CA LEU A 63 -0.02 -9.67 -22.52
C LEU A 63 -0.55 -11.09 -22.29
N GLY A 64 -0.70 -11.87 -23.36
CA GLY A 64 -1.14 -13.27 -23.32
C GLY A 64 -2.52 -13.51 -22.68
N ALA A 65 -2.80 -14.78 -22.35
CA ALA A 65 -4.01 -15.19 -21.64
C ALA A 65 -3.74 -15.44 -20.14
N PRO A 66 -4.71 -15.22 -19.24
CA PRO A 66 -4.53 -15.51 -17.82
C PRO A 66 -4.27 -17.01 -17.59
N GLY A 67 -3.38 -17.33 -16.66
CA GLY A 67 -2.98 -18.71 -16.38
C GLY A 67 -2.04 -19.35 -17.41
N LYS A 68 -1.50 -18.57 -18.36
CA LYS A 68 -0.48 -19.02 -19.32
C LYS A 68 0.70 -18.04 -19.35
N PRO A 69 1.93 -18.49 -19.67
CA PRO A 69 3.04 -17.56 -19.92
C PRO A 69 2.65 -16.49 -20.95
N PRO A 70 3.08 -15.23 -20.78
CA PRO A 70 4.00 -14.70 -19.75
C PRO A 70 3.36 -14.36 -18.39
N TYR A 71 2.10 -14.73 -18.16
CA TYR A 71 1.33 -14.48 -16.93
C TYR A 71 1.08 -13.00 -16.59
N THR A 72 1.25 -12.09 -17.55
CA THR A 72 0.97 -10.65 -17.38
C THR A 72 -0.47 -10.39 -16.92
N ARG A 73 -1.43 -11.23 -17.34
CA ARG A 73 -2.83 -11.19 -16.90
C ARG A 73 -3.15 -11.99 -15.62
N GLY A 74 -2.15 -12.54 -14.96
CA GLY A 74 -2.26 -13.33 -13.75
C GLY A 74 -1.91 -14.81 -13.93
N VAL A 75 -1.51 -15.44 -12.83
CA VAL A 75 -1.01 -16.82 -12.78
C VAL A 75 -2.11 -17.89 -12.81
N TYR A 76 -3.36 -17.50 -12.56
CA TYR A 76 -4.53 -18.40 -12.61
C TYR A 76 -5.48 -17.95 -13.72
N SER A 77 -6.17 -18.90 -14.35
CA SER A 77 -7.09 -18.60 -15.46
C SER A 77 -8.33 -17.82 -15.02
N SER A 78 -8.88 -18.13 -13.84
CA SER A 78 -10.08 -17.47 -13.29
C SER A 78 -9.78 -16.30 -12.34
N MET A 79 -8.54 -16.20 -11.84
CA MET A 79 -8.14 -15.21 -10.82
C MET A 79 -9.23 -15.00 -9.75
N TYR A 80 -9.60 -13.74 -9.51
CA TYR A 80 -10.53 -13.35 -8.46
C TYR A 80 -12.00 -13.59 -8.81
N THR A 81 -12.33 -14.01 -10.04
CA THR A 81 -13.68 -14.51 -10.37
C THR A 81 -13.91 -15.92 -9.82
N GLY A 82 -12.83 -16.70 -9.60
CA GLY A 82 -12.90 -18.02 -8.98
C GLY A 82 -12.64 -17.98 -7.48
N ARG A 83 -11.55 -17.32 -7.06
CA ARG A 83 -11.20 -17.20 -5.64
C ARG A 83 -10.56 -15.85 -5.37
N LEU A 84 -11.09 -15.11 -4.41
CA LEU A 84 -10.51 -13.85 -3.95
C LEU A 84 -9.09 -14.06 -3.40
N TRP A 85 -8.30 -13.00 -3.38
CA TRP A 85 -7.01 -13.02 -2.70
C TRP A 85 -7.18 -13.31 -1.20
N THR A 86 -6.15 -13.87 -0.58
CA THR A 86 -6.14 -14.10 0.87
C THR A 86 -6.04 -12.75 1.59
N MET A 87 -7.04 -12.42 2.40
CA MET A 87 -6.96 -11.30 3.33
C MET A 87 -6.09 -11.75 4.50
N ARG A 88 -4.90 -11.16 4.64
CA ARG A 88 -3.85 -11.62 5.57
C ARG A 88 -3.25 -10.42 6.30
N GLN A 89 -3.78 -10.12 7.48
CA GLN A 89 -3.19 -9.09 8.34
C GLN A 89 -1.92 -9.64 9.00
N TYR A 90 -0.85 -8.87 8.91
CA TYR A 90 0.36 -9.09 9.69
C TYR A 90 0.13 -8.63 11.12
N SER A 91 0.29 -9.55 12.08
CA SER A 91 -0.03 -9.31 13.49
C SER A 91 0.82 -10.19 14.41
N GLY A 92 1.17 -9.65 15.56
CA GLY A 92 1.88 -10.32 16.65
C GLY A 92 2.34 -9.27 17.65
N PHE A 93 2.12 -9.50 18.93
CA PHE A 93 2.61 -8.67 20.04
C PHE A 93 2.52 -9.46 21.35
N GLY A 94 3.35 -9.11 22.32
CA GLY A 94 3.33 -9.72 23.65
C GLY A 94 3.69 -11.21 23.60
N ASN A 95 2.91 -12.02 24.31
CA ASN A 95 3.08 -13.47 24.35
C ASN A 95 2.20 -14.19 23.31
N ALA A 96 2.38 -15.50 23.20
CA ALA A 96 1.64 -16.34 22.26
C ALA A 96 0.13 -16.33 22.50
N GLN A 97 -0.32 -16.25 23.75
CA GLN A 97 -1.73 -16.22 24.11
C GLN A 97 -2.40 -14.93 23.62
N ASP A 98 -1.78 -13.77 23.85
CA ASP A 98 -2.25 -12.46 23.39
C ASP A 98 -2.37 -12.42 21.86
N THR A 99 -1.34 -12.93 21.17
CA THR A 99 -1.32 -12.99 19.71
C THR A 99 -2.37 -13.96 19.16
N ASN A 100 -2.61 -15.10 19.83
CA ASN A 100 -3.66 -16.05 19.46
C ASN A 100 -5.07 -15.48 19.64
N GLU A 101 -5.32 -14.73 20.72
CA GLU A 101 -6.58 -14.00 20.90
C GLU A 101 -6.81 -13.00 19.76
N ARG A 102 -5.75 -12.28 19.37
CA ARG A 102 -5.79 -11.37 18.23
C ARG A 102 -6.06 -12.10 16.91
N PHE A 103 -5.45 -13.25 16.67
CA PHE A 103 -5.73 -14.06 15.48
C PHE A 103 -7.19 -14.51 15.42
N LYS A 104 -7.75 -15.01 16.52
CA LYS A 104 -9.16 -15.41 16.58
C LYS A 104 -10.09 -14.22 16.32
N PHE A 105 -9.79 -13.06 16.91
CA PHE A 105 -10.52 -11.83 16.64
C PHE A 105 -10.52 -11.48 15.15
N LEU A 106 -9.35 -11.51 14.50
CA LEU A 106 -9.22 -11.17 13.09
C LEU A 106 -9.92 -12.17 12.17
N LEU A 107 -9.81 -13.47 12.46
CA LEU A 107 -10.52 -14.52 11.71
C LEU A 107 -12.04 -14.32 11.80
N ASN A 108 -12.56 -14.04 12.99
CA ASN A 108 -13.98 -13.73 13.18
C ASN A 108 -14.41 -12.45 12.46
N ALA A 109 -13.49 -11.51 12.23
CA ALA A 109 -13.71 -10.28 11.46
C ALA A 109 -13.53 -10.45 9.93
N GLY A 110 -13.30 -11.68 9.45
CA GLY A 110 -13.23 -11.99 8.01
C GLY A 110 -11.84 -12.14 7.42
N GLN A 111 -10.77 -12.14 8.24
CA GLN A 111 -9.44 -12.53 7.80
C GLN A 111 -9.44 -13.98 7.31
N THR A 112 -8.75 -14.27 6.21
CA THR A 112 -8.73 -15.61 5.58
C THR A 112 -7.35 -16.28 5.58
N GLY A 113 -6.34 -15.64 6.15
CA GLY A 113 -5.04 -16.27 6.43
C GLY A 113 -4.28 -15.56 7.54
N LEU A 114 -3.55 -16.31 8.37
CA LEU A 114 -2.77 -15.77 9.48
C LEU A 114 -1.37 -15.34 9.04
N SER A 115 -0.82 -14.28 9.61
CA SER A 115 0.57 -13.88 9.38
C SER A 115 1.16 -13.36 10.67
N CYS A 116 2.13 -14.11 11.19
CA CYS A 116 2.71 -13.86 12.50
C CYS A 116 3.90 -12.92 12.41
N ALA A 117 3.90 -11.88 13.24
CA ALA A 117 5.05 -11.01 13.46
C ALA A 117 5.78 -11.43 14.73
N PHE A 118 7.05 -11.80 14.63
CA PHE A 118 7.89 -12.16 15.77
C PHE A 118 8.60 -10.95 16.34
N ASP A 119 8.94 -10.99 17.63
CA ASP A 119 9.76 -9.94 18.24
C ASP A 119 11.21 -9.98 17.75
N LEU A 120 12.04 -9.02 18.18
CA LEU A 120 13.44 -8.98 17.78
C LEU A 120 14.26 -10.15 18.34
N PRO A 121 14.16 -10.53 19.64
CA PRO A 121 14.85 -11.70 20.18
C PRO A 121 14.62 -12.98 19.36
N THR A 122 13.36 -13.35 19.10
CA THR A 122 13.00 -14.54 18.31
C THR A 122 13.56 -14.45 16.89
N GLN A 123 13.47 -13.28 16.23
CA GLN A 123 14.05 -13.09 14.89
C GLN A 123 15.58 -13.24 14.87
N MET A 124 16.25 -12.86 15.95
CA MET A 124 17.70 -12.92 16.09
C MET A 124 18.20 -14.25 16.67
N GLY A 125 17.30 -15.16 17.04
CA GLY A 125 17.63 -16.47 17.61
C GLY A 125 18.06 -16.43 19.09
N TYR A 126 17.54 -15.47 19.84
CA TYR A 126 17.71 -15.40 21.31
C TYR A 126 16.42 -15.80 22.01
N ASP A 127 16.57 -16.64 23.04
CA ASP A 127 15.52 -16.88 24.02
C ASP A 127 15.25 -15.60 24.83
N SER A 128 14.04 -15.48 25.34
CA SER A 128 13.58 -14.28 26.06
C SER A 128 14.37 -13.96 27.33
N ASP A 129 15.06 -14.93 27.93
CA ASP A 129 15.91 -14.74 29.11
C ASP A 129 17.36 -14.35 28.77
N HIS A 130 17.73 -14.32 27.48
CA HIS A 130 19.07 -13.96 27.05
C HIS A 130 19.36 -12.47 27.39
N PRO A 131 20.54 -12.12 27.92
CA PRO A 131 20.84 -10.73 28.32
C PRO A 131 20.70 -9.68 27.21
N ARG A 132 20.84 -10.10 25.93
CA ARG A 132 20.64 -9.21 24.76
C ARG A 132 19.17 -9.04 24.34
N ALA A 133 18.25 -9.82 24.90
CA ALA A 133 16.83 -9.74 24.64
C ALA A 133 16.11 -8.71 25.55
N GLU A 134 16.78 -8.29 26.64
CA GLU A 134 16.24 -7.36 27.62
C GLU A 134 15.65 -6.11 26.94
N GLY A 135 14.37 -5.83 27.23
CA GLY A 135 13.65 -4.66 26.71
C GLY A 135 13.06 -4.80 25.31
N GLU A 136 13.28 -5.93 24.62
CA GLU A 136 12.75 -6.18 23.27
C GLU A 136 11.78 -7.36 23.18
N VAL A 137 11.72 -8.21 24.22
CA VAL A 137 10.78 -9.34 24.32
C VAL A 137 9.33 -8.87 24.16
N GLY A 138 8.62 -9.43 23.18
CA GLY A 138 7.19 -9.18 22.94
C GLY A 138 6.83 -7.77 22.45
N LYS A 139 7.81 -6.91 22.14
CA LYS A 139 7.59 -5.47 21.93
C LYS A 139 7.11 -5.12 20.53
N VAL A 140 7.73 -5.72 19.51
CA VAL A 140 7.42 -5.48 18.09
C VAL A 140 6.79 -6.69 17.40
N GLY A 141 6.52 -7.74 18.17
CA GLY A 141 5.99 -9.01 17.71
C GLY A 141 5.75 -9.94 18.89
N VAL A 142 5.35 -11.17 18.60
CA VAL A 142 5.19 -12.22 19.60
C VAL A 142 6.56 -12.80 19.99
N ALA A 143 6.78 -13.01 21.29
CA ALA A 143 7.92 -13.75 21.81
C ALA A 143 7.66 -15.27 21.68
N ILE A 144 8.60 -16.00 21.08
CA ILE A 144 8.58 -17.46 20.94
C ILE A 144 9.98 -17.99 21.24
N ASP A 145 10.07 -18.83 22.27
CA ASP A 145 11.33 -19.45 22.70
C ASP A 145 11.32 -20.96 22.42
N SER A 146 10.13 -21.58 22.48
CA SER A 146 9.98 -23.03 22.46
C SER A 146 8.71 -23.49 21.74
N MET A 147 8.51 -24.81 21.64
CA MET A 147 7.27 -25.40 21.13
C MET A 147 6.06 -25.18 22.06
N ALA A 148 6.30 -24.82 23.33
CA ALA A 148 5.22 -24.61 24.29
C ALA A 148 4.48 -23.28 24.08
N ASP A 149 5.11 -22.33 23.39
CA ASP A 149 4.57 -21.03 23.03
C ASP A 149 3.65 -21.15 21.78
#